data_AF-A0A842SEF9-F1
#
_entry.id   AF-A0A842SEF9-F1
#
_cell.length_a   1.000
_cell.length_b   1.000
_cell.length_c   1.000
_cell.angle_alpha   90.00
_cell.angle_beta   90.00
_cell.angle_gamma   90.00
#
_symmetry.space_group_name_H-M   'P 1'
#
loop_
_entity.id
_entity.type
_entity.pdbx_description
1 polymer ?
#
loop_
_entity_poly.entity_id
_entity_poly.type
_entity_poly.pdbx_seq_one_letter_code
_entity_poly.pdbx_strand_id
1 'polypeptide(L)'
;MPRKTVAIRGLDTELYHEVFSLAKKDGKRVADVVNKALEEFINGDYDEPSFYDQPSNSGIDFILTIDDEGEVILSKDDIKEIASEMGPFGIESSGTIIFEKDVDKNALNNVKSIVVRSGTVKVPRKAYAQFLIKCKIQGKLDKY
;
A
#
# COMPACT_ATOMS: atom_id res chain seq x y z
N MET A 1 -21.38 -14.73 25.81
CA MET A 1 -20.68 -16.03 25.89
C MET A 1 -19.61 -15.99 26.98
N PRO A 2 -19.28 -17.11 27.65
CA PRO A 2 -18.19 -17.17 28.61
C PRO A 2 -16.84 -16.88 27.93
N ARG A 3 -16.03 -16.02 28.54
CA ARG A 3 -14.69 -15.68 28.04
C ARG A 3 -13.72 -16.81 28.41
N LYS A 4 -12.94 -17.30 27.44
CA LYS A 4 -11.89 -18.30 27.65
C LYS A 4 -10.53 -17.62 27.69
N THR A 5 -9.67 -18.07 28.59
CA THR A 5 -8.27 -17.63 28.64
C THR A 5 -7.46 -18.46 27.65
N VAL A 6 -6.68 -17.80 26.79
CA VAL A 6 -5.79 -18.43 25.81
C VAL A 6 -4.37 -17.92 26.04
N ALA A 7 -3.39 -18.80 25.97
CA ALA A 7 -1.97 -18.44 26.00
C ALA A 7 -1.41 -18.44 24.58
N ILE A 8 -0.85 -17.31 24.13
CA ILE A 8 -0.18 -17.17 22.83
C ILE A 8 1.33 -17.37 23.05
N ARG A 9 1.93 -18.29 22.31
CA ARG A 9 3.38 -18.59 22.40
C ARG A 9 4.14 -17.92 21.26
N GLY A 10 5.36 -17.46 21.54
CA GLY A 10 6.23 -16.85 20.54
C GLY A 10 5.76 -15.46 20.08
N LEU A 11 4.95 -14.77 20.89
CA LEU A 11 4.64 -13.37 20.64
C LEU A 11 5.92 -12.56 20.75
N ASP A 12 6.23 -11.80 19.71
CA ASP A 12 7.37 -10.91 19.71
C ASP A 12 7.28 -9.90 20.86
N THR A 13 8.41 -9.64 21.52
CA THR A 13 8.46 -8.79 22.71
C THR A 13 8.12 -7.33 22.39
N GLU A 14 8.54 -6.83 21.23
CA GLU A 14 8.23 -5.46 20.81
C GLU A 14 6.74 -5.35 20.48
N LEU A 15 6.19 -6.32 19.75
CA LEU A 15 4.76 -6.40 19.45
C LEU A 15 3.91 -6.45 20.74
N TYR A 16 4.33 -7.19 21.76
CA TYR A 16 3.66 -7.20 23.06
C TYR A 16 3.63 -5.80 23.69
N HIS A 17 4.76 -5.09 23.68
CA HIS A 17 4.86 -3.75 24.27
C HIS A 17 4.00 -2.72 23.53
N GLU A 18 3.91 -2.81 22.21
CA GLU A 18 3.06 -1.96 21.40
C GLU A 18 1.58 -2.18 21.71
N VAL A 19 1.12 -3.44 21.68
CA VAL A 19 -0.27 -3.80 22.00
C VAL A 19 -0.63 -3.38 23.43
N PHE A 20 0.29 -3.57 24.38
CA PHE A 20 0.11 -3.13 25.76
C PHE A 20 -0.03 -1.62 25.89
N SER A 21 0.82 -0.86 25.17
CA SER A 21 0.79 0.60 25.18
C SER A 21 -0.48 1.15 24.54
N LEU A 22 -0.93 0.55 23.44
CA LEU A 22 -2.17 0.90 22.75
C LEU A 22 -3.38 0.68 23.66
N ALA A 23 -3.45 -0.49 24.31
CA ALA A 23 -4.51 -0.80 25.27
C ALA A 23 -4.55 0.22 26.42
N LYS A 24 -3.39 0.63 26.95
CA LYS A 24 -3.28 1.62 28.02
C LYS A 24 -3.74 3.01 27.57
N LYS A 25 -3.38 3.43 26.35
CA LYS A 25 -3.77 4.73 25.77
C LYS A 25 -5.29 4.84 25.63
N ASP A 26 -5.93 3.76 25.19
CA ASP A 26 -7.38 3.71 24.95
C ASP A 26 -8.21 3.32 26.19
N GLY A 27 -7.56 3.08 27.34
CA GLY A 27 -8.22 2.63 28.57
C GLY A 27 -8.86 1.23 28.47
N LYS A 28 -8.40 0.40 27.52
CA LYS A 28 -8.91 -0.94 27.23
C LYS A 28 -8.01 -2.02 27.82
N ARG A 29 -8.50 -3.26 27.91
CA ARG A 29 -7.64 -4.40 28.25
C ARG A 29 -6.93 -4.89 26.98
N VAL A 30 -5.72 -5.43 27.14
CA VAL A 30 -4.97 -6.09 26.05
C VAL A 30 -5.84 -7.12 25.32
N ALA A 31 -6.64 -7.88 26.06
CA ALA A 31 -7.56 -8.85 25.48
C ALA A 31 -8.59 -8.23 24.53
N ASP A 32 -9.08 -7.01 24.81
CA ASP A 32 -10.07 -6.35 23.96
C ASP A 32 -9.44 -5.91 22.63
N VAL A 33 -8.19 -5.43 22.67
CA VAL A 33 -7.41 -5.05 21.48
C VAL A 33 -7.11 -6.27 20.61
N VAL A 34 -6.61 -7.35 21.22
CA VAL A 34 -6.26 -8.58 20.50
C VAL A 34 -7.50 -9.26 19.91
N ASN A 35 -8.61 -9.32 20.66
CA ASN A 35 -9.84 -9.91 20.14
C ASN A 35 -10.38 -9.14 18.95
N LYS A 36 -10.35 -7.80 19.00
CA LYS A 36 -10.79 -6.95 17.90
C LYS A 36 -9.93 -7.17 16.65
N ALA A 37 -8.61 -7.19 16.81
CA ALA A 37 -7.70 -7.46 15.70
C ALA A 37 -7.91 -8.86 15.08
N LEU A 38 -8.18 -9.88 15.92
CA LEU A 38 -8.51 -11.23 15.44
C LEU A 38 -9.87 -11.28 14.72
N GLU A 39 -10.85 -10.51 15.18
CA GLU A 39 -12.17 -10.41 14.54
C GLU A 39 -12.06 -9.74 13.16
N GLU A 40 -11.35 -8.62 13.06
CA GLU A 40 -11.04 -7.95 11.79
C GLU A 40 -10.26 -8.89 10.85
N PHE A 41 -9.27 -9.62 11.39
CA PHE A 41 -8.49 -10.60 10.62
C PHE A 41 -9.35 -11.75 10.07
N ILE A 42 -10.27 -12.31 10.87
CA ILE A 42 -11.13 -13.44 10.45
C ILE A 42 -12.20 -12.99 9.47
N ASN A 43 -12.75 -11.79 9.65
CA ASN A 43 -13.81 -11.26 8.78
C ASN A 43 -13.30 -10.79 7.42
N GLY A 44 -11.98 -10.72 7.21
CA GLY A 44 -11.42 -10.17 5.98
C GLY A 44 -11.42 -8.63 5.95
N ASP A 45 -11.77 -7.98 7.07
CA ASP A 45 -11.76 -6.52 7.25
C ASP A 45 -10.37 -6.00 7.66
N TYR A 46 -9.33 -6.81 7.47
CA TYR A 46 -7.97 -6.33 7.60
C TYR A 46 -7.61 -5.57 6.32
N ASP A 47 -7.60 -4.23 6.41
CA ASP A 47 -6.61 -3.48 5.65
C ASP A 47 -5.26 -4.09 6.05
N GLU A 48 -4.59 -4.78 5.14
CA GLU A 48 -3.24 -5.27 5.40
C GLU A 48 -2.43 -4.11 5.97
N PRO A 49 -1.78 -4.27 7.14
CA PRO A 49 -0.94 -3.23 7.67
C PRO A 49 0.24 -3.13 6.70
N SER A 50 0.13 -2.19 5.76
CA SER A 50 1.28 -1.65 5.07
C SER A 50 2.28 -1.27 6.17
N PHE A 51 3.50 -1.77 6.06
CA PHE A 51 4.60 -1.58 7.01
C PHE A 51 5.07 -0.10 7.12
N TYR A 52 4.19 0.86 6.86
CA TYR A 52 4.44 2.29 6.81
C TYR A 52 3.31 3.11 7.44
N ASP A 53 2.88 2.78 8.65
CA ASP A 53 2.40 3.82 9.55
C ASP A 53 3.61 4.60 10.10
N GLN A 54 4.36 5.22 9.19
CA GLN A 54 4.90 6.54 9.50
C GLN A 54 3.70 7.47 9.41
N PRO A 55 3.51 8.38 10.38
CA PRO A 55 2.55 9.45 10.25
C PRO A 55 3.08 10.39 9.17
N SER A 56 2.88 10.01 7.92
CA SER A 56 3.18 10.84 6.79
C SER A 56 1.91 11.63 6.52
N ASN A 57 2.02 12.94 6.71
CA ASN A 57 1.22 13.95 6.04
C ASN A 57 1.32 13.79 4.50
N SER A 58 0.95 12.62 3.98
CA SER A 58 0.91 12.32 2.56
C SER A 58 -0.52 12.56 2.14
N GLY A 59 -0.85 13.78 1.70
CA GLY A 59 -2.14 14.08 1.07
C GLY A 59 -2.31 13.33 -0.26
N ILE A 60 -2.39 12.00 -0.18
CA ILE A 60 -2.73 11.07 -1.25
C ILE A 60 -4.15 10.64 -0.92
N ASP A 61 -5.12 11.26 -1.57
CA ASP A 61 -6.54 10.98 -1.31
C ASP A 61 -7.04 9.77 -2.12
N PHE A 62 -6.25 9.32 -3.12
CA PHE A 62 -6.60 8.22 -4.02
C PHE A 62 -5.41 7.29 -4.31
N ILE A 63 -5.68 5.99 -4.33
CA ILE A 63 -4.74 4.95 -4.73
C ILE A 63 -5.39 4.12 -5.85
N LEU A 64 -4.72 4.05 -7.01
CA LEU A 64 -5.11 3.16 -8.10
C LEU A 64 -4.57 1.75 -7.81
N THR A 65 -5.47 0.81 -7.57
CA THR A 65 -5.12 -0.59 -7.28
C THR A 65 -5.33 -1.48 -8.50
N ILE A 66 -4.35 -2.33 -8.81
CA ILE A 66 -4.43 -3.37 -9.85
C ILE A 66 -4.14 -4.75 -9.25
N ASP A 67 -5.13 -5.62 -9.22
CA ASP A 67 -5.03 -6.99 -8.69
C ASP A 67 -4.24 -7.94 -9.61
N ASP A 68 -3.97 -9.16 -9.15
CA ASP A 68 -3.03 -10.13 -9.77
C ASP A 68 -3.30 -10.44 -11.25
N GLU A 69 -4.57 -10.51 -11.66
CA GLU A 69 -4.97 -10.74 -13.06
C GLU A 69 -5.21 -9.45 -13.85
N GLY A 70 -5.12 -8.29 -13.18
CA GLY A 70 -5.35 -6.98 -13.77
C GLY A 70 -4.21 -6.54 -14.68
N GLU A 71 -4.58 -5.99 -15.83
CA GLU A 71 -3.65 -5.29 -16.72
C GLU A 71 -4.16 -3.88 -16.98
N VAL A 72 -3.31 -2.89 -16.76
CA VAL A 72 -3.62 -1.47 -17.02
C VAL A 72 -2.53 -0.83 -17.85
N ILE A 73 -2.94 -0.11 -18.88
CA ILE A 73 -2.07 0.73 -19.71
C ILE A 73 -2.35 2.19 -19.34
N LEU A 74 -1.31 2.95 -19.02
CA LEU A 74 -1.40 4.35 -18.62
C LEU A 74 -0.61 5.24 -19.57
N SER A 75 -1.32 6.11 -20.29
CA SER A 75 -0.74 7.20 -21.07
C SER A 75 -0.40 8.41 -20.19
N LYS A 76 0.28 9.40 -20.77
CA LYS A 76 0.53 10.67 -20.09
C LYS A 76 -0.76 11.41 -19.75
N ASP A 77 -1.76 11.34 -20.63
CA ASP A 77 -3.00 12.08 -20.46
C ASP A 77 -3.89 11.41 -19.40
N ASP A 78 -3.94 10.08 -19.34
CA ASP A 78 -4.65 9.34 -18.27
C ASP A 78 -4.14 9.74 -16.87
N ILE A 79 -2.81 9.78 -16.70
CA ILE A 79 -2.19 10.17 -15.42
C ILE A 79 -2.57 11.61 -15.03
N LYS A 80 -2.69 12.51 -16.00
CA LYS A 80 -3.07 13.90 -15.75
C LYS A 80 -4.56 14.04 -15.46
N GLU A 81 -5.40 13.28 -16.15
CA GLU A 81 -6.85 13.29 -15.96
C GLU A 81 -7.19 12.79 -14.55
N ILE A 82 -6.64 11.64 -14.15
CA ILE A 82 -6.77 11.12 -12.77
C ILE A 82 -6.30 12.17 -11.76
N ALA A 83 -5.15 12.79 -11.99
CA ALA A 83 -4.62 13.81 -11.09
C ALA A 83 -5.47 15.09 -11.03
N SER A 84 -6.19 15.42 -12.10
CA SER A 84 -7.08 16.57 -12.15
C SER A 84 -8.39 16.34 -11.40
N GLU A 85 -8.88 15.10 -11.39
CA GLU A 85 -10.10 14.71 -10.69
C GLU A 85 -9.86 14.39 -9.22
N MET A 86 -8.80 13.63 -8.92
CA MET A 86 -8.54 13.05 -7.61
C MET A 86 -7.37 13.71 -6.87
N GLY A 87 -6.67 14.66 -7.50
CA GLY A 87 -5.41 15.18 -6.99
C GLY A 87 -4.25 14.19 -7.13
N PRO A 88 -3.07 14.50 -6.55
CA PRO A 88 -1.91 13.61 -6.60
C PRO A 88 -2.20 12.25 -5.96
N PHE A 89 -1.94 11.16 -6.69
CA PHE A 89 -2.39 9.81 -6.33
C PHE A 89 -1.24 8.81 -6.18
N GLY A 90 -1.53 7.67 -5.54
CA GLY A 90 -0.63 6.52 -5.46
C GLY A 90 -1.03 5.43 -6.47
N ILE A 91 -0.10 4.55 -6.82
CA ILE A 91 -0.38 3.34 -7.60
C ILE A 91 0.08 2.14 -6.79
N GLU A 92 -0.79 1.14 -6.68
CA GLU A 92 -0.49 -0.14 -6.06
C GLU A 92 -0.85 -1.29 -7.01
N SER A 93 0.06 -2.23 -7.22
CA SER A 93 -0.16 -3.30 -8.19
C SER A 93 0.44 -4.63 -7.78
N SER A 94 -0.36 -5.66 -8.02
CA SER A 94 0.01 -7.07 -7.99
C SER A 94 -0.03 -7.70 -9.40
N GLY A 95 -0.66 -7.03 -10.37
CA GLY A 95 -0.77 -7.44 -11.77
C GLY A 95 0.23 -6.80 -12.74
N THR A 96 -0.23 -6.43 -13.94
CA THR A 96 0.61 -5.82 -14.99
C THR A 96 0.26 -4.35 -15.19
N ILE A 97 1.27 -3.47 -15.10
CA ILE A 97 1.12 -2.05 -15.49
C ILE A 97 2.04 -1.72 -16.65
N ILE A 98 1.51 -1.05 -17.66
CA ILE A 98 2.29 -0.58 -18.80
C ILE A 98 2.16 0.95 -18.90
N PHE A 99 3.24 1.67 -18.62
CA PHE A 99 3.31 3.10 -18.90
C PHE A 99 3.65 3.30 -20.36
N GLU A 100 2.86 4.10 -21.09
CA GLU A 100 3.09 4.35 -22.52
C GLU A 100 4.35 5.19 -22.79
N LYS A 101 4.78 5.22 -24.05
CA LYS A 101 6.02 5.91 -24.49
C LYS A 101 5.99 7.42 -24.27
N ASP A 102 4.82 8.02 -24.15
CA ASP A 102 4.61 9.45 -23.97
C ASP A 102 4.75 9.89 -22.50
N VAL A 103 4.66 8.97 -21.53
CA VAL A 103 4.82 9.22 -20.08
C VAL A 103 6.20 9.77 -19.76
N ASP A 104 6.24 10.97 -19.19
CA ASP A 104 7.46 11.69 -18.85
C ASP A 104 7.54 12.01 -17.34
N LYS A 105 8.63 12.67 -16.93
CA LYS A 105 8.86 13.07 -15.54
C LYS A 105 7.74 13.96 -15.00
N ASN A 106 7.15 14.82 -15.84
CA ASN A 106 6.10 15.75 -15.41
C ASN A 106 4.81 15.00 -15.10
N ALA A 107 4.45 14.01 -15.90
CA ALA A 107 3.32 13.12 -15.61
C ALA A 107 3.54 12.36 -14.28
N LEU A 108 4.72 11.77 -14.09
CA LEU A 108 5.05 11.03 -12.87
C LEU A 108 5.20 11.89 -11.61
N ASN A 109 5.26 13.22 -11.71
CA ASN A 109 5.22 14.07 -10.52
C ASN A 109 3.84 14.08 -9.86
N ASN A 110 2.77 13.80 -10.62
CA ASN A 110 1.42 13.65 -10.08
C ASN A 110 1.21 12.31 -9.35
N VAL A 111 2.07 11.33 -9.63
CA VAL A 111 2.09 10.04 -8.94
C VAL A 111 3.02 10.13 -7.73
N LYS A 112 2.46 10.12 -6.53
CA LYS A 112 3.24 10.30 -5.29
C LYS A 112 4.06 9.07 -4.93
N SER A 113 3.47 7.88 -5.04
CA SER A 113 4.11 6.60 -4.74
C SER A 113 3.69 5.54 -5.75
N ILE A 114 4.58 4.58 -6.00
CA ILE A 114 4.27 3.39 -6.80
C ILE A 114 4.73 2.17 -6.01
N VAL A 115 3.82 1.26 -5.74
CA VAL A 115 4.08 0.01 -5.00
C VAL A 115 3.74 -1.14 -5.92
N VAL A 116 4.70 -2.02 -6.15
CA VAL A 116 4.54 -3.22 -6.98
C VAL A 116 4.82 -4.42 -6.10
N ARG A 117 3.77 -5.07 -5.60
CA ARG A 117 3.85 -6.23 -4.70
C ARG A 117 4.23 -7.50 -5.46
N SER A 118 3.58 -7.72 -6.60
CA SER A 118 3.83 -8.82 -7.52
C SER A 118 3.63 -8.33 -8.98
N GLY A 119 3.84 -9.21 -9.95
CA GLY A 119 3.57 -8.88 -11.35
C GLY A 119 4.67 -8.07 -12.05
N THR A 120 4.29 -7.36 -13.12
CA THR A 120 5.25 -6.72 -14.04
C THR A 120 4.88 -5.27 -14.33
N VAL A 121 5.84 -4.37 -14.18
CA VAL A 121 5.69 -2.98 -14.62
C VAL A 121 6.61 -2.67 -15.78
N LYS A 122 6.05 -2.21 -16.89
CA LYS A 122 6.78 -1.77 -18.09
C LYS A 122 6.85 -0.25 -18.12
N VAL A 123 8.06 0.29 -18.17
CA VAL A 123 8.31 1.74 -18.12
C VAL A 123 9.16 2.19 -19.29
N PRO A 124 8.80 3.29 -20.00
CA PRO A 124 9.61 3.79 -21.09
C PRO A 124 10.96 4.31 -20.56
N ARG A 125 12.02 4.13 -21.35
CA ARG A 125 13.40 4.51 -21.00
C ARG A 125 13.54 5.95 -20.46
N LYS A 126 12.74 6.89 -20.97
CA LYS A 126 12.78 8.30 -20.56
C LYS A 126 12.26 8.57 -19.15
N ALA A 127 11.38 7.70 -18.63
CA ALA A 127 10.77 7.83 -17.31
C ALA A 127 11.37 6.86 -16.28
N TYR A 128 12.14 5.88 -16.74
CA TYR A 128 12.71 4.80 -15.92
C TYR A 128 13.45 5.28 -14.66
N ALA A 129 14.30 6.30 -14.80
CA ALA A 129 15.06 6.84 -13.66
C ALA A 129 14.14 7.44 -12.59
N GLN A 130 13.08 8.16 -13.00
CA GLN A 130 12.10 8.72 -12.07
C GLN A 130 11.29 7.62 -11.38
N PHE A 131 11.03 6.53 -12.10
CA PHE A 131 10.36 5.35 -11.57
C PHE A 131 11.16 4.71 -10.44
N LEU A 132 12.47 4.50 -10.64
CA LEU A 132 13.34 3.94 -9.60
C LEU A 132 13.37 4.76 -8.30
N ILE A 133 13.17 6.07 -8.39
CA ILE A 133 13.14 6.97 -7.22
C ILE A 133 11.81 6.84 -6.45
N LYS A 134 10.70 6.61 -7.16
CA LYS A 134 9.34 6.61 -6.61
C LYS A 134 8.75 5.22 -6.33
N CYS A 135 9.36 4.18 -6.89
CA CYS A 135 8.83 2.83 -6.88
C CYS A 135 9.45 1.98 -5.78
N LYS A 136 8.59 1.31 -5.01
CA LYS A 136 8.97 0.15 -4.19
C LYS A 136 8.56 -1.11 -4.94
N ILE A 137 9.53 -1.96 -5.29
CA ILE A 137 9.27 -3.14 -6.11
C ILE A 137 9.63 -4.45 -5.40
N GLN A 138 8.68 -5.38 -5.40
CA GLN A 138 8.82 -6.80 -5.06
C GLN A 138 8.55 -7.70 -6.29
N GLY A 139 7.93 -7.15 -7.35
CA GLY A 139 7.75 -7.80 -8.66
C GLY A 139 8.86 -7.52 -9.68
N LYS A 140 8.51 -7.47 -10.97
CA LYS A 140 9.44 -7.23 -12.09
C LYS A 140 9.29 -5.84 -12.69
N LEU A 141 10.41 -5.14 -12.89
CA LEU A 141 10.46 -3.85 -13.59
C LEU A 141 11.18 -4.02 -14.93
N ASP A 142 10.44 -3.84 -16.02
CA ASP A 142 10.95 -3.95 -17.39
C ASP A 142 11.07 -2.56 -18.02
N LYS A 143 12.29 -2.23 -18.43
CA LYS A 143 12.58 -1.02 -19.21
C LYS A 143 12.44 -1.32 -20.70
N TYR A 144 11.76 -0.44 -21.44
CA TYR A 144 11.65 -0.54 -22.89
C TYR A 144 11.87 0.79 -23.63
#